data_AF-A0A351NF96-F1
#
_entry.id   AF-A0A351NF96-F1
#
_cell.length_a   1.000
_cell.length_b   1.000
_cell.length_c   1.000
_cell.angle_alpha   90.00
_cell.angle_beta   90.00
_cell.angle_gamma   90.00
#
_symmetry.space_group_name_H-M   'P 1'
#
loop_
_entity.id
_entity.type
_entity.pdbx_description
1 polymer ?
#
loop_
_entity_poly.entity_id
_entity_poly.type
_entity_poly.pdbx_seq_one_letter_code
_entity_poly.pdbx_strand_id
1 'polypeptide(L)'
;MSNFCYFPQTEEDIRAMLDRIGVSSLDDLYSDVPSECLYKGEYDLPGAMSEQQVRDFFESLASKNSRLKVLVGQGAYDHYVPSVIPYITSRSEFLTAYTPYQCEISQGTLRYIFEWQSMICRLTGMDISNASMYDGPTAAAEAVRMCVASTKKKKSVIVAATLLPHVIDVIKTYAKYSGVNVVVSDSIAEDVAEGVLDLAG
;
A
#
# COMPACT_ATOMS: atom_id res chain seq x y z
N MET A 1 -19.62 29.45 -11.70
CA MET A 1 -18.95 28.17 -12.02
C MET A 1 -17.90 27.96 -10.95
N SER A 2 -17.80 26.79 -10.33
CA SER A 2 -16.76 26.51 -9.33
C SER A 2 -15.39 26.88 -9.91
N ASN A 3 -14.61 27.68 -9.17
CA ASN A 3 -13.24 28.05 -9.56
C ASN A 3 -12.28 26.85 -9.59
N PHE A 4 -12.71 25.67 -9.11
CA PHE A 4 -11.88 24.47 -9.05
C PHE A 4 -12.64 23.23 -9.55
N CYS A 5 -12.02 22.50 -10.47
CA CYS A 5 -12.61 21.30 -11.11
C CYS A 5 -12.85 20.11 -10.17
N TYR A 6 -12.38 20.20 -8.91
CA TYR A 6 -12.48 19.13 -7.91
C TYR A 6 -13.68 19.29 -6.97
N PHE A 7 -14.31 20.47 -6.93
CA PHE A 7 -15.52 20.67 -6.15
C PHE A 7 -16.74 20.53 -7.06
N PRO A 8 -17.55 19.47 -6.88
CA PRO A 8 -18.71 19.25 -7.73
C PRO A 8 -19.88 20.20 -7.41
N GLN A 9 -19.91 20.79 -6.21
CA GLN A 9 -20.99 21.66 -5.77
C GLN A 9 -20.89 23.05 -6.42
N THR A 10 -22.03 23.55 -6.87
CA THR A 10 -22.20 24.95 -7.27
C THR A 10 -22.51 25.84 -6.05
N GLU A 11 -22.41 27.16 -6.23
CA GLU A 11 -22.84 28.12 -5.20
C GLU A 11 -24.34 28.02 -4.87
N GLU A 12 -25.15 27.51 -5.80
CA GLU A 12 -26.57 27.25 -5.56
C GLU A 12 -26.77 25.99 -4.72
N ASP A 13 -26.03 24.91 -5.01
CA ASP A 13 -26.03 23.69 -4.19
C ASP A 13 -25.61 23.99 -2.75
N ILE A 14 -24.53 24.77 -2.58
CA ILE A 14 -24.05 25.18 -1.25
C ILE A 14 -25.14 25.96 -0.51
N ARG A 15 -25.76 26.97 -1.14
CA ARG A 15 -26.84 27.75 -0.51
C ARG A 15 -28.02 26.87 -0.09
N ALA A 16 -28.49 26.00 -0.98
CA ALA A 16 -29.59 25.08 -0.68
C ALA A 16 -29.26 24.13 0.48
N MET A 17 -28.02 23.64 0.57
CA MET A 17 -27.55 22.80 1.67
C MET A 17 -27.50 23.57 3.00
N LEU A 18 -26.98 24.81 3.00
CA LEU A 18 -26.89 25.67 4.20
C LEU A 18 -28.29 26.04 4.72
N ASP A 19 -29.20 26.45 3.83
CA ASP A 19 -30.60 26.74 4.17
C ASP A 19 -31.30 25.52 4.78
N ARG A 20 -31.02 24.31 4.26
CA ARG A 20 -31.62 23.06 4.74
C ARG A 20 -31.23 22.70 6.17
N ILE A 21 -29.98 22.97 6.54
CA ILE A 21 -29.44 22.71 7.88
C ILE A 21 -29.60 23.90 8.84
N GLY A 22 -30.03 25.07 8.33
CA GLY A 22 -30.37 26.24 9.13
C GLY A 22 -29.19 27.11 9.54
N VAL A 23 -28.08 27.08 8.79
CA VAL A 23 -26.91 27.93 9.03
C VAL A 23 -26.72 28.90 7.86
N SER A 24 -26.06 30.04 8.09
CA SER A 24 -26.00 31.12 7.08
C SER A 24 -24.73 31.11 6.24
N SER A 25 -23.69 30.40 6.68
CA SER A 25 -22.38 30.38 6.01
C SER A 25 -21.62 29.06 6.24
N LEU A 26 -20.54 28.87 5.48
CA LEU A 26 -19.59 27.77 5.73
C LEU A 26 -18.87 27.95 7.07
N ASP A 27 -18.61 29.18 7.51
CA ASP A 27 -17.99 29.43 8.81
C ASP A 27 -18.91 28.97 9.96
N ASP A 28 -20.23 29.21 9.84
CA ASP A 28 -21.22 28.71 10.80
C ASP A 28 -21.26 27.16 10.82
N LEU A 29 -21.08 26.51 9.66
CA LEU A 29 -21.04 25.04 9.57
C LEU A 29 -19.87 24.44 10.36
N TYR A 30 -18.75 25.16 10.47
CA TYR A 30 -17.54 24.70 11.15
C TYR A 30 -17.37 25.27 12.56
N SER A 31 -18.40 25.90 13.14
CA SER A 31 -18.31 26.57 14.45
C SER A 31 -17.96 25.64 15.62
N ASP A 32 -18.18 24.33 15.46
CA ASP A 32 -17.85 23.31 16.46
C ASP A 32 -16.34 23.05 16.61
N VAL A 33 -15.52 23.51 15.66
CA VAL A 33 -14.06 23.42 15.75
C VAL A 33 -13.55 24.53 16.68
N PRO A 34 -12.88 24.20 17.80
CA PRO A 34 -12.39 25.21 18.72
C PRO A 34 -11.44 26.19 18.05
N SER A 35 -11.59 27.48 18.34
CA SER A 35 -10.88 28.58 17.69
C SER A 35 -9.35 28.51 17.85
N GLU A 36 -8.90 27.85 18.91
CA GLU A 36 -7.51 27.58 19.26
C GLU A 36 -6.89 26.42 18.45
N CYS A 37 -7.72 25.55 17.86
CA CYS A 37 -7.30 24.49 16.96
C CYS A 37 -7.24 24.96 15.50
N LEU A 38 -7.87 26.09 15.17
CA LEU A 38 -7.86 26.65 13.82
C LEU A 38 -6.50 27.27 13.51
N TYR A 39 -5.90 26.81 12.41
CA TYR A 39 -4.71 27.45 11.86
C TYR A 39 -5.11 28.80 11.24
N LYS A 40 -4.50 29.89 11.71
CA LYS A 40 -4.82 31.27 11.30
C LYS A 40 -3.77 31.89 10.36
N GLY A 41 -2.76 31.12 9.98
CA GLY A 41 -1.72 31.55 9.05
C GLY A 41 -2.07 31.24 7.61
N GLU A 42 -1.22 31.69 6.70
CA GLU A 42 -1.22 31.21 5.33
C GLU A 42 -0.29 30.00 5.22
N TYR A 43 -0.68 29.01 4.42
CA TYR A 43 0.20 27.89 4.13
C TYR A 43 1.36 28.36 3.25
N ASP A 44 2.59 28.02 3.62
CA ASP A 44 3.78 28.25 2.79
C ASP A 44 3.82 27.26 1.61
N LEU A 45 2.91 27.48 0.66
CA LEU A 45 2.72 26.67 -0.53
C LEU A 45 2.82 27.57 -1.78
N PRO A 46 3.37 27.05 -2.89
CA PRO A 46 3.30 27.75 -4.16
C PRO A 46 1.86 28.04 -4.56
N GLY A 47 1.67 29.12 -5.33
CA GLY A 47 0.37 29.45 -5.90
C GLY A 47 -0.21 28.32 -6.75
N ALA A 48 -1.55 28.30 -6.85
CA ALA A 48 -2.25 27.30 -7.65
C ALA A 48 -1.77 27.29 -9.10
N MET A 49 -1.62 26.08 -9.64
CA MET A 49 -1.25 25.83 -11.03
C MET A 49 -2.46 25.32 -11.81
N SER A 50 -2.58 25.71 -13.08
CA SER A 50 -3.49 25.06 -14.02
C SER A 50 -3.08 23.61 -14.26
N GLU A 51 -3.97 22.80 -14.81
CA GLU A 51 -3.65 21.39 -15.12
C GLU A 51 -2.41 21.27 -16.02
N GLN A 52 -2.28 22.12 -17.03
CA GLN A 52 -1.13 22.13 -17.92
C GLN A 52 0.17 22.47 -17.17
N GLN A 53 0.13 23.50 -16.30
CA GLN A 53 1.29 23.89 -15.50
C GLN A 53 1.74 22.76 -14.57
N VAL A 54 0.80 22.02 -13.97
CA VAL A 54 1.11 20.85 -13.13
C VAL A 54 1.80 19.76 -13.95
N ARG A 55 1.29 19.46 -15.16
CA ARG A 55 1.90 18.46 -16.06
C ARG A 55 3.32 18.86 -16.45
N ASP A 56 3.51 20.08 -16.93
CA ASP A 56 4.83 20.60 -17.34
C ASP A 56 5.83 20.57 -16.17
N PHE A 57 5.38 20.92 -14.97
CA PHE A 57 6.19 20.88 -13.77
C PHE A 57 6.70 19.46 -13.47
N PHE A 58 5.82 18.46 -13.42
CA PHE A 58 6.21 17.08 -13.14
C PHE A 58 7.02 16.44 -14.28
N GLU A 59 6.76 16.79 -15.54
CA GLU A 59 7.60 16.39 -16.67
C GLU A 59 9.02 16.95 -16.55
N SER A 60 9.15 18.22 -16.16
CA SER A 60 10.46 18.83 -15.93
C SER A 60 11.25 18.14 -14.81
N LEU A 61 10.58 17.70 -13.74
CA LEU A 61 11.21 16.93 -12.67
C LEU A 61 11.60 15.53 -13.15
N ALA A 62 10.71 14.85 -13.85
CA ALA A 62 10.97 13.51 -14.41
C ALA A 62 12.14 13.52 -15.40
N SER A 63 12.33 14.61 -16.15
CA SER A 63 13.44 14.76 -17.11
C SER A 63 14.83 14.77 -16.44
N LYS A 64 14.91 15.05 -15.13
CA LYS A 64 16.16 15.02 -14.37
C LYS A 64 16.60 13.60 -14.00
N ASN A 65 15.72 12.62 -14.10
CA ASN A 65 16.04 11.22 -13.78
C ASN A 65 16.83 10.55 -14.91
N SER A 66 17.85 9.78 -14.55
CA SER A 66 18.60 8.95 -15.50
C SER A 66 17.88 7.64 -15.77
N ARG A 67 17.59 7.33 -17.04
CA ARG A 67 17.02 6.04 -17.45
C ARG A 67 18.13 5.02 -17.68
N LEU A 68 18.35 4.15 -16.72
CA LEU A 68 19.40 3.13 -16.74
C LEU A 68 18.81 1.73 -17.00
N LYS A 69 19.63 0.83 -17.53
CA LYS A 69 19.35 -0.61 -17.47
C LYS A 69 19.75 -1.11 -16.09
N VAL A 70 18.77 -1.48 -15.27
CA VAL A 70 18.99 -1.84 -13.87
C VAL A 70 19.17 -3.36 -13.74
N LEU A 71 20.38 -3.80 -13.38
CA LEU A 71 20.73 -5.22 -13.20
C LEU A 71 21.19 -5.54 -11.77
N VAL A 72 20.97 -4.63 -10.81
CA VAL A 72 21.40 -4.80 -9.41
C VAL A 72 20.56 -5.83 -8.64
N GLY A 73 19.37 -6.18 -9.15
CA GLY A 73 18.43 -7.06 -8.48
C GLY A 73 17.84 -6.38 -7.23
N GLN A 74 18.04 -6.98 -6.06
CA GLN A 74 17.54 -6.47 -4.78
C GLN A 74 16.00 -6.46 -4.68
N GLY A 75 15.33 -7.45 -5.27
CA GLY A 75 13.88 -7.62 -5.14
C GLY A 75 13.04 -6.79 -6.11
N ALA A 76 13.65 -5.90 -6.89
CA ALA A 76 13.03 -5.19 -8.00
C ALA A 76 13.73 -5.55 -9.31
N TYR A 77 12.97 -6.13 -10.25
CA TYR A 77 13.51 -6.65 -11.50
C TYR A 77 12.79 -6.01 -12.68
N ASP A 78 13.57 -5.53 -13.64
CA ASP A 78 13.04 -5.01 -14.89
C ASP A 78 12.32 -6.14 -15.64
N HIS A 79 11.11 -5.87 -16.12
CA HIS A 79 10.27 -6.84 -16.80
C HIS A 79 9.38 -6.15 -17.83
N TYR A 80 9.04 -6.88 -18.88
CA TYR A 80 8.13 -6.39 -19.90
C TYR A 80 6.72 -6.24 -19.32
N VAL A 81 6.17 -5.03 -19.39
CA VAL A 81 4.77 -4.74 -19.10
C VAL A 81 4.01 -4.70 -20.43
N PRO A 82 3.04 -5.60 -20.68
CA PRO A 82 2.26 -5.57 -21.91
C PRO A 82 1.55 -4.23 -22.12
N SER A 83 1.51 -3.76 -23.37
CA SER A 83 0.97 -2.43 -23.73
C SER A 83 -0.50 -2.21 -23.35
N VAL A 84 -1.26 -3.29 -23.15
CA VAL A 84 -2.65 -3.22 -22.69
C VAL A 84 -2.78 -2.85 -21.20
N ILE A 85 -1.75 -3.08 -20.39
CA ILE A 85 -1.81 -2.88 -18.94
C ILE A 85 -2.02 -1.40 -18.57
N PRO A 86 -1.25 -0.42 -19.10
CA PRO A 86 -1.51 1.00 -18.83
C PRO A 86 -2.96 1.43 -19.15
N TYR A 87 -3.52 0.92 -20.25
CA TYR A 87 -4.91 1.18 -20.61
C TYR A 87 -5.87 0.62 -19.57
N ILE A 88 -5.72 -0.64 -19.14
CA ILE A 88 -6.56 -1.24 -18.10
C ILE A 88 -6.47 -0.44 -16.79
N THR A 89 -5.26 -0.08 -16.36
CA THR A 89 -5.05 0.67 -15.11
C THR A 89 -5.59 2.10 -15.14
N SER A 90 -5.75 2.69 -16.33
CA SER A 90 -6.33 4.03 -16.49
C SER A 90 -7.86 4.06 -16.47
N ARG A 91 -8.52 2.91 -16.58
CA ARG A 91 -9.98 2.85 -16.60
C ARG A 91 -10.55 3.08 -15.20
N SER A 92 -11.53 3.98 -15.11
CA SER A 92 -12.14 4.37 -13.83
C SER A 92 -12.72 3.18 -13.07
N GLU A 93 -13.31 2.20 -13.77
CA GLU A 93 -13.90 1.01 -13.11
C GLU A 93 -12.88 0.19 -12.29
N PHE A 94 -11.58 0.26 -12.63
CA PHE A 94 -10.51 -0.38 -11.87
C PHE A 94 -9.79 0.59 -10.92
N LEU A 95 -9.70 1.86 -11.31
CA LEU A 95 -8.94 2.87 -10.58
C LEU A 95 -9.67 3.43 -9.36
N THR A 96 -10.99 3.57 -9.43
CA THR A 96 -11.78 4.27 -8.39
C THR A 96 -12.56 3.35 -7.47
N ALA A 97 -12.66 2.05 -7.80
CA ALA A 97 -13.29 1.07 -6.93
C ALA A 97 -12.47 0.88 -5.65
N TYR A 98 -13.14 0.73 -4.50
CA TYR A 98 -12.50 0.46 -3.23
C TYR A 98 -12.70 -1.01 -2.80
N THR A 99 -12.36 -1.32 -1.55
CA THR A 99 -12.52 -2.67 -0.98
C THR A 99 -13.90 -3.25 -1.31
N PRO A 100 -13.97 -4.48 -1.86
CA PRO A 100 -15.21 -5.07 -2.38
C PRO A 100 -16.13 -5.59 -1.25
N TYR A 101 -16.55 -4.71 -0.34
CA TYR A 101 -17.46 -5.07 0.77
C TYR A 101 -18.83 -5.53 0.27
N GLN A 102 -19.35 -4.88 -0.78
CA GLN A 102 -20.58 -5.26 -1.47
C GLN A 102 -20.25 -6.22 -2.60
N CYS A 103 -20.27 -7.52 -2.31
CA CYS A 103 -19.76 -8.55 -3.21
C CYS A 103 -20.60 -8.67 -4.50
N GLU A 104 -21.92 -8.42 -4.45
CA GLU A 104 -22.85 -8.56 -5.58
C GLU A 104 -22.52 -7.58 -6.72
N ILE A 105 -22.02 -6.40 -6.38
CA ILE A 105 -21.63 -5.35 -7.34
C ILE A 105 -20.12 -5.27 -7.58
N SER A 106 -19.34 -6.21 -7.01
CA SER A 106 -17.88 -6.23 -7.08
C SER A 106 -17.32 -7.51 -7.71
N GLN A 107 -18.15 -8.30 -8.41
CA GLN A 107 -17.78 -9.61 -8.95
C GLN A 107 -16.58 -9.57 -9.92
N GLY A 108 -16.43 -8.50 -10.70
CA GLY A 108 -15.25 -8.32 -11.56
C GLY A 108 -13.95 -8.24 -10.76
N THR A 109 -13.98 -7.48 -9.66
CA THR A 109 -12.85 -7.34 -8.73
C THR A 109 -12.53 -8.64 -8.01
N LEU A 110 -13.56 -9.27 -7.44
CA LEU A 110 -13.42 -10.55 -6.76
C LEU A 110 -12.89 -11.64 -7.72
N ARG A 111 -13.27 -11.58 -9.00
CA ARG A 111 -12.78 -12.54 -9.99
C ARG A 111 -11.28 -12.40 -10.23
N TYR A 112 -10.74 -11.20 -10.48
CA TYR A 112 -9.30 -11.07 -10.71
C TYR A 112 -8.49 -11.38 -9.43
N ILE A 113 -9.04 -11.11 -8.24
CA ILE A 113 -8.43 -11.51 -6.96
C ILE A 113 -8.36 -13.04 -6.87
N PHE A 114 -9.43 -13.73 -7.23
CA PHE A 114 -9.44 -15.20 -7.25
C PHE A 114 -8.41 -15.77 -8.26
N GLU A 115 -8.29 -15.16 -9.44
CA GLU A 115 -7.26 -15.56 -10.43
C GLU A 115 -5.84 -15.33 -9.89
N TRP A 116 -5.60 -14.21 -9.20
CA TRP A 116 -4.33 -13.93 -8.53
C TRP A 116 -4.01 -15.00 -7.47
N GLN A 117 -4.95 -15.29 -6.57
CA GLN A 117 -4.76 -16.31 -5.54
C GLN A 117 -4.49 -17.68 -6.14
N SER A 118 -5.26 -18.06 -7.16
CA SER A 118 -5.09 -19.32 -7.89
C SER A 118 -3.72 -19.41 -8.56
N MET A 119 -3.26 -18.32 -9.18
CA MET A 119 -1.93 -18.24 -9.78
C MET A 119 -0.83 -18.43 -8.73
N ILE A 120 -0.92 -17.72 -7.59
CA ILE A 120 0.08 -17.84 -6.52
C ILE A 120 0.10 -19.25 -5.94
N CYS A 121 -1.05 -19.85 -5.60
CA CYS A 121 -1.13 -21.24 -5.13
C CYS A 121 -0.48 -22.22 -6.12
N ARG A 122 -0.73 -22.06 -7.42
CA ARG A 122 -0.12 -22.92 -8.45
C ARG A 122 1.38 -22.70 -8.62
N LEU A 123 1.87 -21.48 -8.44
CA LEU A 123 3.28 -21.15 -8.54
C LEU A 123 4.08 -21.63 -7.32
N THR A 124 3.50 -21.53 -6.12
CA THR A 124 4.18 -21.87 -4.87
C THR A 124 3.93 -23.31 -4.42
N GLY A 125 2.90 -23.98 -4.96
CA GLY A 125 2.46 -25.29 -4.49
C GLY A 125 1.68 -25.26 -3.17
N MET A 126 1.33 -24.06 -2.67
CA MET A 126 0.60 -23.90 -1.40
C MET A 126 -0.91 -24.03 -1.57
N ASP A 127 -1.59 -24.50 -0.52
CA ASP A 127 -3.04 -24.69 -0.51
C ASP A 127 -3.83 -23.37 -0.60
N ILE A 128 -3.32 -22.29 0.01
CA ILE A 128 -4.05 -21.02 0.16
C ILE A 128 -3.11 -19.84 -0.08
N SER A 129 -3.64 -18.81 -0.75
CA SER A 129 -3.01 -17.50 -0.88
C SER A 129 -4.01 -16.40 -0.49
N ASN A 130 -3.52 -15.30 0.08
CA ASN A 130 -4.34 -14.13 0.36
C ASN A 130 -4.46 -13.21 -0.88
N ALA A 131 -5.25 -12.14 -0.76
CA ALA A 131 -5.47 -11.17 -1.83
C ALA A 131 -4.37 -10.09 -1.88
N SER A 132 -3.09 -10.48 -1.80
CA SER A 132 -1.87 -9.63 -1.75
C SER A 132 -1.44 -9.10 -0.36
N MET A 133 -0.23 -8.52 -0.34
CA MET A 133 0.42 -7.83 0.78
C MET A 133 1.08 -6.55 0.23
N TYR A 134 1.53 -5.64 1.11
CA TYR A 134 2.13 -4.37 0.68
C TYR A 134 3.42 -4.54 -0.14
N ASP A 135 4.34 -5.38 0.34
CA ASP A 135 5.59 -5.71 -0.35
C ASP A 135 6.17 -7.04 0.15
N GLY A 136 7.24 -7.51 -0.49
CA GLY A 136 7.95 -8.74 -0.11
C GLY A 136 8.53 -8.71 1.32
N PRO A 137 9.25 -7.66 1.74
CA PRO A 137 9.80 -7.54 3.09
C PRO A 137 8.75 -7.62 4.21
N THR A 138 7.63 -6.90 4.07
CA THR A 138 6.54 -6.92 5.06
C THR A 138 5.79 -8.25 5.04
N ALA A 139 5.63 -8.89 3.87
CA ALA A 139 5.09 -10.24 3.77
C ALA A 139 5.97 -11.26 4.52
N ALA A 140 7.30 -11.15 4.41
CA ALA A 140 8.24 -12.00 5.15
C ALA A 140 8.13 -11.76 6.68
N ALA A 141 7.98 -10.51 7.11
CA ALA A 141 7.78 -10.19 8.52
C ALA A 141 6.45 -10.74 9.07
N GLU A 142 5.36 -10.67 8.29
CA GLU A 142 4.08 -11.28 8.69
C GLU A 142 4.15 -12.82 8.69
N ALA A 143 4.92 -13.44 7.79
CA ALA A 143 5.20 -14.87 7.87
C ALA A 143 5.90 -15.26 9.18
N VAL A 144 6.92 -14.49 9.61
CA VAL A 144 7.59 -14.68 10.91
C VAL A 144 6.59 -14.58 12.06
N ARG A 145 5.68 -13.59 12.02
CA ARG A 145 4.64 -13.43 13.05
C ARG A 145 3.66 -14.59 13.06
N MET A 146 3.25 -15.08 11.90
CA MET A 146 2.37 -16.24 11.75
C MET A 146 3.04 -17.50 12.32
N CYS A 147 4.33 -17.74 12.03
CA CYS A 147 5.11 -18.83 12.60
C CYS A 147 5.20 -18.76 14.12
N VAL A 148 5.46 -17.58 14.68
CA VAL A 148 5.50 -17.42 16.14
C VAL A 148 4.13 -17.69 16.75
N ALA A 149 3.05 -17.14 16.16
CA ALA A 149 1.69 -17.31 16.65
C ALA A 149 1.20 -18.77 16.59
N SER A 150 1.65 -19.55 15.60
CA SER A 150 1.33 -20.98 15.51
C SER A 150 2.10 -21.84 16.51
N THR A 151 3.16 -21.31 17.14
CA THR A 151 3.95 -22.01 18.16
C THR A 151 3.59 -21.53 19.57
N LYS A 152 3.37 -22.45 20.52
CA LYS A 152 2.89 -22.07 21.87
C LYS A 152 3.93 -21.38 22.76
N LYS A 153 5.21 -21.76 22.65
CA LYS A 153 6.27 -21.34 23.59
C LYS A 153 7.56 -20.87 22.91
N LYS A 154 7.68 -20.99 21.60
CA LYS A 154 8.90 -20.61 20.89
C LYS A 154 8.85 -19.11 20.60
N LYS A 155 9.89 -18.40 21.01
CA LYS A 155 10.04 -16.95 20.80
C LYS A 155 11.25 -16.61 19.93
N SER A 156 11.91 -17.62 19.37
CA SER A 156 13.07 -17.42 18.49
C SER A 156 12.71 -17.90 17.09
N VAL A 157 13.10 -17.11 16.08
CA VAL A 157 12.97 -17.46 14.66
C VAL A 157 14.33 -17.34 14.01
N ILE A 158 14.67 -18.32 13.18
CA ILE A 158 15.89 -18.33 12.39
C ILE A 158 15.58 -17.80 11.01
N VAL A 159 16.39 -16.87 10.52
CA VAL A 159 16.27 -16.25 9.20
C VAL A 159 17.59 -16.46 8.46
N ALA A 160 17.51 -16.84 7.19
CA ALA A 160 18.69 -17.05 6.35
C ALA A 160 19.47 -15.74 6.17
N ALA A 161 20.79 -15.77 6.38
CA ALA A 161 21.69 -14.66 6.09
C ALA A 161 21.72 -14.30 4.59
N THR A 162 21.27 -15.21 3.72
CA THR A 162 21.18 -15.04 2.27
C THR A 162 19.95 -14.24 1.82
N LEU A 163 19.02 -13.91 2.72
CA LEU A 163 17.95 -12.97 2.39
C LEU A 163 18.50 -11.58 2.08
N LEU A 164 17.75 -10.82 1.30
CA LEU A 164 18.11 -9.43 0.99
C LEU A 164 18.21 -8.63 2.30
N PRO A 165 19.24 -7.77 2.48
CA PRO A 165 19.47 -7.06 3.74
C PRO A 165 18.25 -6.28 4.24
N HIS A 166 17.54 -5.60 3.33
CA HIS A 166 16.35 -4.82 3.67
C HIS A 166 15.18 -5.70 4.14
N VAL A 167 15.08 -6.96 3.69
CA VAL A 167 14.08 -7.92 4.19
C VAL A 167 14.38 -8.27 5.65
N ILE A 168 15.65 -8.54 5.96
CA ILE A 168 16.10 -8.84 7.32
C ILE A 168 15.84 -7.65 8.25
N ASP A 169 16.11 -6.43 7.80
CA ASP A 169 15.89 -5.21 8.58
C ASP A 169 14.40 -4.96 8.89
N VAL A 170 13.50 -5.22 7.93
CA VAL A 170 12.05 -5.14 8.15
C VAL A 170 11.59 -6.20 9.14
N ILE A 171 12.06 -7.45 9.01
CA ILE A 171 11.78 -8.52 9.97
C ILE A 171 12.22 -8.12 11.39
N LYS A 172 13.45 -7.61 11.55
CA LYS A 172 13.97 -7.13 12.84
C LYS A 172 13.15 -5.97 13.40
N THR A 173 12.69 -5.07 12.55
CA THR A 173 11.86 -3.93 12.94
C THR A 173 10.51 -4.40 13.50
N TYR A 174 9.85 -5.35 12.84
CA TYR A 174 8.60 -5.94 13.31
C TYR A 174 8.80 -6.76 14.60
N ALA A 175 9.96 -7.40 14.75
CA ALA A 175 10.31 -8.19 15.93
C ALA A 175 10.66 -7.34 17.17
N LYS A 176 11.14 -6.10 16.97
CA LYS A 176 11.75 -5.24 17.99
C LYS A 176 10.94 -5.11 19.29
N TYR A 177 9.61 -5.02 19.18
CA TYR A 177 8.72 -4.84 20.33
C TYR A 177 7.73 -5.99 20.54
N SER A 178 7.85 -7.08 19.78
CA SER A 178 6.96 -8.24 19.90
C SER A 178 7.50 -9.33 20.83
N GLY A 179 8.74 -9.17 21.32
CA GLY A 179 9.41 -10.18 22.16
C GLY A 179 9.88 -11.40 21.37
N VAL A 180 9.94 -11.29 20.04
CA VAL A 180 10.50 -12.31 19.14
C VAL A 180 11.99 -12.06 18.96
N ASN A 181 12.81 -13.06 19.25
CA ASN A 181 14.24 -13.08 18.99
C ASN A 181 14.51 -13.55 17.55
N VAL A 182 15.12 -12.70 16.73
CA VAL A 182 15.47 -13.03 15.34
C VAL A 182 16.95 -13.40 15.27
N VAL A 183 17.23 -14.65 14.93
CA VAL A 183 18.58 -15.17 14.73
C VAL A 183 18.85 -15.23 13.24
N VAL A 184 19.87 -14.51 12.77
CA VAL A 184 20.30 -14.57 11.36
C VAL A 184 21.39 -15.64 11.27
N SER A 185 21.22 -16.61 10.38
CA SER A 185 22.13 -17.77 10.25
C SER A 185 22.59 -17.99 8.81
N ASP A 186 23.89 -18.29 8.66
CA ASP A 186 24.52 -18.70 7.39
C ASP A 186 24.26 -20.18 7.05
N SER A 187 23.84 -21.01 8.03
CA SER A 187 23.66 -22.46 7.92
C SER A 187 22.40 -22.91 8.69
N ILE A 188 21.24 -22.82 8.03
CA ILE A 188 19.95 -23.19 8.65
C ILE A 188 19.90 -24.69 9.02
N ALA A 189 20.64 -25.56 8.31
CA ALA A 189 20.60 -26.99 8.54
C ALA A 189 21.33 -27.43 9.84
N GLU A 190 22.38 -26.72 10.25
CA GLU A 190 23.17 -27.05 11.45
C GLU A 190 22.56 -26.46 12.73
N ASP A 191 21.92 -25.29 12.64
CA ASP A 191 21.36 -24.57 13.80
C ASP A 191 19.98 -25.08 14.25
N VAL A 192 19.38 -26.04 13.53
CA VAL A 192 17.99 -26.48 13.75
C VAL A 192 17.90 -27.84 14.49
N ALA A 193 19.00 -28.30 15.09
CA ALA A 193 19.05 -29.55 15.86
C ALA A 193 18.00 -29.66 17.00
N GLU A 194 17.40 -28.55 17.46
CA GLU A 194 16.29 -28.51 18.44
C GLU A 194 15.04 -27.74 17.97
N GLY A 195 14.99 -27.32 16.70
CA GLY A 195 13.93 -26.51 16.12
C GLY A 195 12.83 -27.32 15.42
N VAL A 196 11.73 -26.67 15.04
CA VAL A 196 10.83 -27.23 14.00
C VAL A 196 11.33 -26.66 12.70
N LEU A 197 11.92 -27.49 11.85
CA LEU A 197 12.19 -27.14 10.46
C LEU A 197 10.96 -27.53 9.65
N ASP A 198 10.21 -26.55 9.16
CA ASP A 198 9.16 -26.83 8.19
C ASP A 198 9.81 -26.97 6.81
N LEU A 199 10.30 -28.17 6.50
CA LEU A 199 10.74 -28.57 5.16
C LEU A 199 9.58 -29.17 4.33
N ALA A 200 8.35 -29.14 4.83
CA ALA A 200 7.22 -29.77 4.14
C ALA A 200 6.67 -28.86 3.04
N GLY A 201 7.23 -29.04 1.84
CA GLY A 201 6.43 -29.26 0.64
C GLY A 201 6.33 -30.77 0.41
#